data_AF-A0A848D0Q5-F1
#
_entry.id   AF-A0A848D0Q5-F1
#
_cell.length_a   1.000
_cell.length_b   1.000
_cell.length_c   1.000
_cell.angle_alpha   90.00
_cell.angle_beta   90.00
_cell.angle_gamma   90.00
#
_symmetry.space_group_name_H-M   'P 1'
#
loop_
_entity.id
_entity.type
_entity.pdbx_description
1 polymer ?
#
loop_
_entity_poly.entity_id
_entity_poly.type
_entity_poly.pdbx_seq_one_letter_code
_entity_poly.pdbx_strand_id
1 'polypeptide(L)'
;MSIIRQGSLFDIQDLYDLEPTHRFEAIFSTLYLEPLLVELSKKTRRGMPTKLNYTAMIYSLVARVVERIPTIKDLRKRLKHDFIFRLDCGFLFSDSLPSEA
;
A
#
# COMPACT_ATOMS: atom_id res chain seq x y z
N MET A 1 -43.91 -18.61 21.25
CA MET A 1 -42.66 -17.83 21.32
C MET A 1 -42.43 -17.15 19.99
N SER A 2 -42.61 -15.83 19.92
CA SER A 2 -42.34 -15.07 18.69
C SER A 2 -40.84 -14.75 18.62
N ILE A 3 -40.14 -15.38 17.69
CA ILE A 3 -38.75 -15.05 17.36
C ILE A 3 -38.78 -13.70 16.65
N ILE A 4 -38.27 -12.65 17.31
CA ILE A 4 -38.06 -11.34 16.69
C ILE A 4 -36.88 -11.50 15.74
N ARG A 5 -37.12 -11.41 14.43
CA ARG A 5 -36.07 -11.33 13.42
C ARG A 5 -35.78 -9.85 13.18
N GLN A 6 -34.62 -9.36 13.62
CA GLN A 6 -34.11 -8.09 13.13
C GLN A 6 -33.75 -8.27 11.65
N GLY A 7 -34.39 -7.50 10.78
CA GLY A 7 -33.96 -7.39 9.39
C GLY A 7 -32.58 -6.74 9.35
N SER A 8 -31.69 -7.24 8.49
CA SER A 8 -30.42 -6.55 8.22
C SER A 8 -30.72 -5.22 7.56
N LEU A 9 -30.13 -4.13 8.07
CA LEU A 9 -30.27 -2.79 7.46
C LEU A 9 -29.46 -2.64 6.16
N PHE A 10 -28.47 -3.49 5.96
CA PHE A 10 -27.58 -3.50 4.79
C PHE A 10 -27.43 -4.93 4.29
N ASP A 11 -27.46 -5.10 2.97
CA ASP A 11 -26.99 -6.35 2.38
C ASP A 11 -25.45 -6.38 2.36
N ILE A 12 -24.88 -7.57 2.18
CA ILE A 12 -23.43 -7.73 2.05
C ILE A 12 -22.91 -6.90 0.86
N GLN A 13 -23.70 -6.82 -0.22
CA GLN A 13 -23.37 -6.02 -1.40
C GLN A 13 -23.26 -4.53 -1.07
N ASP A 14 -24.21 -3.99 -0.29
CA ASP A 14 -24.21 -2.58 0.11
C ASP A 14 -22.95 -2.24 0.91
N LEU A 15 -22.48 -3.17 1.76
CA LEU A 15 -21.25 -2.99 2.53
C LEU A 15 -19.99 -2.98 1.66
N TYR A 16 -19.96 -3.79 0.59
CA TYR A 16 -18.86 -3.79 -0.37
C TYR A 16 -18.80 -2.50 -1.17
N ASP A 17 -19.95 -1.98 -1.61
CA ASP A 17 -20.01 -0.74 -2.40
C ASP A 17 -19.63 0.50 -1.56
N LEU A 18 -19.80 0.43 -0.24
CA LEU A 18 -19.39 1.45 0.71
C LEU A 18 -17.91 1.35 1.13
N GLU A 19 -17.20 0.28 0.73
CA GLU A 19 -15.78 0.14 1.05
C GLU A 19 -14.97 1.21 0.31
N PRO A 20 -14.12 2.00 1.00
CA PRO A 20 -13.31 3.02 0.34
C PRO A 20 -12.18 2.35 -0.46
N THR A 21 -12.44 2.05 -1.73
CA THR A 21 -11.54 1.34 -2.65
C THR A 21 -10.29 2.14 -3.06
N HIS A 22 -10.32 3.48 -2.92
CA HIS A 22 -9.31 4.37 -3.51
C HIS A 22 -8.68 5.34 -2.51
N ARG A 23 -8.30 4.87 -1.31
CA ARG A 23 -7.80 5.74 -0.22
C ARG A 23 -6.59 6.59 -0.61
N PHE A 24 -5.69 6.05 -1.44
CA PHE A 24 -4.43 6.70 -1.80
C PHE A 24 -4.34 7.15 -3.26
N GLU A 25 -5.30 6.79 -4.12
CA GLU A 25 -5.22 7.09 -5.56
C GLU A 25 -5.20 8.60 -5.83
N ALA A 26 -6.02 9.37 -5.12
CA ALA A 26 -6.04 10.82 -5.21
C ALA A 26 -4.70 11.45 -4.77
N ILE A 27 -3.95 10.79 -3.88
CA ILE A 27 -2.65 11.26 -3.42
C ILE A 27 -1.58 10.89 -4.45
N PHE A 28 -1.52 9.62 -4.86
CA PHE A 28 -0.51 9.12 -5.79
C PHE A 28 -0.61 9.73 -7.18
N SER A 29 -1.82 10.03 -7.67
CA SER A 29 -2.02 10.72 -8.95
C SER A 29 -1.40 12.12 -9.01
N THR A 30 -1.18 12.77 -7.86
CA THR A 30 -0.52 14.09 -7.80
C THR A 30 1.01 14.00 -7.77
N LEU A 31 1.57 12.82 -7.51
CA LEU A 31 3.01 12.65 -7.33
C LEU A 31 3.70 12.34 -8.65
N TYR A 32 4.50 13.29 -9.13
CA TYR A 32 5.38 13.06 -10.28
C TYR A 32 6.69 12.38 -9.85
N LEU A 33 6.74 11.05 -9.97
CA LEU A 33 7.86 10.22 -9.49
C LEU A 33 8.97 9.95 -10.51
N GLU A 34 8.74 10.20 -11.80
CA GLU A 34 9.74 9.95 -12.86
C GLU A 34 11.15 10.47 -12.55
N PRO A 35 11.35 11.74 -12.13
CA PRO A 35 12.70 12.25 -11.87
C PRO A 35 13.37 11.55 -10.68
N LEU A 36 12.59 11.17 -9.66
CA LEU A 36 13.11 10.42 -8.50
C LEU A 36 13.52 9.00 -8.89
N LEU A 37 12.73 8.34 -9.74
CA LEU A 37 13.04 6.99 -10.20
C LEU A 37 14.32 6.95 -11.04
N VAL A 38 14.56 7.96 -11.89
CA VAL A 38 15.81 8.08 -12.65
C VAL A 38 17.01 8.20 -11.70
N GLU A 39 16.89 9.02 -10.65
CA GLU A 39 18.00 9.25 -9.73
C GLU A 39 18.26 8.05 -8.81
N LEU A 40 17.20 7.36 -8.37
CA LEU A 40 17.28 6.14 -7.56
C LEU A 40 17.68 4.90 -8.37
N SER A 41 17.52 4.94 -9.69
CA SER A 41 17.92 3.84 -10.55
C SER A 41 19.41 3.58 -10.45
N LYS A 42 19.78 2.30 -10.47
CA LYS A 42 21.17 1.89 -10.37
C LYS A 42 21.96 2.37 -11.59
N LYS A 43 22.80 3.40 -11.42
CA LYS A 43 23.67 3.94 -12.48
C LYS A 43 24.82 3.00 -12.88
N THR A 44 25.18 2.03 -12.03
CA THR A 44 26.36 1.17 -12.22
C THR A 44 25.98 -0.24 -12.69
N ARG A 45 26.74 -0.78 -13.67
CA ARG A 45 26.58 -2.18 -14.15
C ARG A 45 27.19 -3.23 -13.22
N ARG A 46 27.91 -2.84 -12.16
CA ARG A 46 28.58 -3.76 -11.23
C ARG A 46 27.69 -4.09 -10.03
N GLY A 47 27.76 -5.33 -9.53
CA GLY A 47 26.97 -5.83 -8.39
C GLY A 47 25.62 -6.44 -8.78
N MET A 48 24.93 -7.05 -7.81
CA MET A 48 23.67 -7.77 -8.02
C MET A 48 22.60 -6.88 -8.69
N PRO A 49 21.81 -7.41 -9.64
CA PRO A 49 20.68 -6.67 -10.21
C PRO A 49 19.64 -6.41 -9.12
N THR A 50 19.34 -5.14 -8.87
CA THR A 50 18.37 -4.72 -7.86
C THR A 50 16.96 -4.92 -8.42
N LYS A 51 16.31 -6.05 -8.12
CA LYS A 51 14.90 -6.30 -8.45
C LYS A 51 13.98 -5.66 -7.41
N LEU A 52 14.14 -4.36 -7.16
CA LEU A 52 13.31 -3.63 -6.20
C LEU A 52 12.36 -2.70 -6.94
N ASN A 53 11.09 -2.74 -6.56
CA ASN A 53 10.06 -1.83 -7.05
C ASN A 53 10.19 -0.49 -6.30
N TYR A 54 11.05 0.39 -6.81
CA TYR A 54 11.31 1.71 -6.20
C TYR A 54 10.05 2.57 -6.12
N THR A 55 9.15 2.47 -7.10
CA THR A 55 7.88 3.19 -7.11
C THR A 55 7.03 2.81 -5.90
N ALA A 56 6.84 1.50 -5.67
CA ALA A 56 6.07 1.00 -4.53
C ALA A 56 6.72 1.34 -3.18
N MET A 57 8.06 1.37 -3.13
CA MET A 57 8.77 1.85 -1.94
C MET A 57 8.47 3.31 -1.64
N ILE A 58 8.51 4.20 -2.63
CA ILE A 58 8.20 5.62 -2.44
C ILE A 58 6.74 5.78 -2.00
N TYR A 59 5.80 5.09 -2.64
CA TYR A 59 4.40 5.11 -2.24
C TYR A 59 4.18 4.63 -0.82
N SER A 60 4.87 3.57 -0.39
CA SER A 60 4.80 3.10 1.01
C SER A 60 5.30 4.14 2.02
N LEU A 61 6.29 4.95 1.65
CA LEU A 61 6.80 6.04 2.50
C LEU A 61 5.80 7.19 2.58
N VAL A 62 5.14 7.52 1.48
CA VAL A 62 4.07 8.53 1.46
C VAL A 62 2.88 8.04 2.28
N ALA A 63 2.44 6.80 2.07
CA ALA A 63 1.36 6.18 2.84
C ALA A 63 1.66 6.18 4.35
N ARG A 64 2.92 5.93 4.73
CA ARG A 64 3.39 6.05 6.12
C ARG A 64 3.12 7.44 6.70
N VAL A 65 3.40 8.50 5.95
CA VAL A 65 3.20 9.90 6.38
C VAL A 65 1.71 10.23 6.49
N VAL A 66 0.92 9.80 5.50
CA VAL A 66 -0.55 10.02 5.47
C VAL A 66 -1.23 9.34 6.65
N GLU A 67 -0.89 8.08 6.92
CA GLU A 67 -1.48 7.30 8.01
C GLU A 67 -0.77 7.50 9.36
N ARG A 68 0.24 8.38 9.42
CA ARG A 68 1.02 8.71 10.62
C ARG A 68 1.61 7.48 11.33
N ILE A 69 2.12 6.53 10.56
CA ILE A 69 2.81 5.37 11.11
C ILE A 69 4.18 5.84 11.64
N PRO A 70 4.51 5.59 12.93
CA PRO A 70 5.64 6.24 13.59
C PRO A 70 6.99 5.70 13.14
N THR A 71 7.11 4.39 12.85
CA THR A 71 8.40 3.76 12.51
C THR A 71 8.35 2.96 11.21
N ILE A 72 9.52 2.76 10.58
CA ILE A 72 9.67 1.90 9.40
C ILE A 72 9.36 0.44 9.74
N LYS A 73 9.64 0.01 10.98
CA LYS A 73 9.30 -1.34 11.46
C LYS A 73 7.80 -1.57 11.49
N ASP A 74 7.05 -0.59 11.96
CA ASP A 74 5.58 -0.65 11.99
C ASP A 74 5.00 -0.65 10.58
N LEU A 75 5.58 0.15 9.67
CA LEU A 75 5.21 0.12 8.26
C LEU A 75 5.43 -1.28 7.65
N ARG A 76 6.60 -1.89 7.89
CA ARG A 76 6.91 -3.24 7.39
C ARG A 76 5.98 -4.29 7.98
N LYS A 77 5.69 -4.20 9.28
CA LYS A 77 4.72 -5.07 9.95
C LYS A 77 3.35 -4.95 9.29
N ARG A 78 2.91 -3.73 9.00
CA ARG A 78 1.64 -3.49 8.32
C ARG A 78 1.63 -4.01 6.87
N LEU A 79 2.66 -3.74 6.09
CA LEU A 79 2.81 -4.30 4.73
C LEU A 79 2.80 -5.83 4.70
N LYS A 80 3.20 -6.49 5.80
CA LYS A 80 3.18 -7.95 5.93
C LYS A 80 1.80 -8.50 6.31
N HIS A 81 1.05 -7.78 7.16
CA HIS A 81 -0.23 -8.25 7.69
C HIS A 81 -1.44 -7.75 6.89
N ASP A 82 -1.40 -6.53 6.38
CA ASP A 82 -2.46 -5.92 5.57
C ASP A 82 -2.15 -6.08 4.07
N PHE A 83 -2.82 -7.07 3.45
CA PHE A 83 -2.68 -7.31 2.01
C PHE A 83 -3.23 -6.15 1.17
N ILE A 84 -4.35 -5.55 1.57
CA ILE A 84 -4.97 -4.42 0.87
C ILE A 84 -3.99 -3.23 0.85
N PHE A 85 -3.42 -2.88 2.00
CA PHE A 85 -2.44 -1.81 2.11
C PHE A 85 -1.20 -2.04 1.22
N ARG A 86 -0.76 -3.29 1.11
CA ARG A 86 0.35 -3.67 0.24
C ARG A 86 0.01 -3.47 -1.24
N LEU A 87 -1.21 -3.84 -1.66
CA LEU A 87 -1.69 -3.63 -3.03
C LEU A 87 -1.88 -2.15 -3.34
N ASP A 88 -2.45 -1.38 -2.41
CA ASP A 88 -2.64 0.07 -2.57
C ASP A 88 -1.31 0.79 -2.81
N CYS A 89 -0.25 0.38 -2.11
CA CYS A 89 1.10 0.92 -2.32
C CYS A 89 1.73 0.50 -3.66
N GLY A 90 1.13 -0.41 -4.42
CA GLY A 90 1.63 -0.88 -5.71
C GLY A 90 2.66 -2.02 -5.64
N PHE A 91 2.75 -2.73 -4.51
CA PHE A 91 3.60 -3.93 -4.43
C PHE A 91 2.89 -5.14 -5.04
N LEU A 92 3.60 -5.89 -5.88
CA LEU A 92 3.15 -7.21 -6.32
C LEU A 92 3.33 -8.23 -5.19
N PHE A 93 2.58 -9.34 -5.27
CA PHE A 93 2.68 -10.43 -4.28
C PHE A 93 4.10 -11.02 -4.18
N SER A 94 4.84 -11.05 -5.29
CA SER A 94 6.22 -11.54 -5.39
C SER A 94 7.29 -10.53 -4.95
N ASP A 95 6.93 -9.25 -4.77
CA ASP A 95 7.92 -8.22 -4.47
C ASP A 95 8.50 -8.38 -3.07
N SER A 96 9.80 -8.13 -2.95
CA SER A 96 10.48 -8.10 -1.65
C SER A 96 10.02 -6.87 -0.85
N LEU A 97 9.63 -7.10 0.40
CA LEU A 97 9.32 -6.01 1.33
C LEU A 97 10.56 -5.15 1.62
N PRO A 98 10.38 -3.85 1.90
CA PRO A 98 11.48 -2.95 2.21
C PRO A 98 12.26 -3.43 3.45
N SER A 99 13.58 -3.20 3.42
CA SER A 99 14.47 -3.56 4.52
C SER A 99 14.26 -2.66 5.74
N GLU A 100 14.41 -3.24 6.94
CA GLU A 100 14.59 -2.50 8.19
C GLU A 100 16.04 -2.03 8.24
N ALA A 101 16.35 -0.86 7.68
CA ALA A 101 17.65 -0.22 7.91
C ALA A 101 17.72 0.35 9.33
#